data_AF-G9XKM8-F1
#
_entry.id   AF-G9XKM8-F1
#
_cell.length_a   1.000
_cell.length_b   1.000
_cell.length_c   1.000
_cell.angle_alpha   90.00
_cell.angle_beta   90.00
_cell.angle_gamma   90.00
#
_symmetry.space_group_name_H-M   'P 1'
#
loop_
_entity.id
_entity.type
_entity.pdbx_description
1 polymer ?
#
loop_
_entity_poly.entity_id
_entity_poly.type
_entity_poly.pdbx_seq_one_letter_code
_entity_poly.pdbx_strand_id
1 'polypeptide(L)'
;MIKMFYGYRCINRNGSHYPADPLHNEDEIKVYLEKHMFKYPEIKICNSKDEVLIRTIDGRIISPEEDEEYNNQWKNYQQYMKQNFEDIV
;
A
#
# COMPACT_ATOMS: atom_id res chain seq x y z
N MET A 1 0.55 -25.75 2.26
CA MET A 1 1.37 -24.57 1.88
C MET A 1 1.07 -23.49 2.91
N ILE A 2 2.05 -23.09 3.71
CA ILE A 2 1.89 -21.94 4.62
C ILE A 2 1.87 -20.70 3.73
N LYS A 3 0.76 -19.95 3.71
CA LYS A 3 0.71 -18.67 3.00
C LYS A 3 1.44 -17.65 3.87
N MET A 4 2.61 -17.25 3.41
CA MET A 4 3.36 -16.15 4.02
C MET A 4 2.93 -14.84 3.37
N PHE A 5 2.66 -13.85 4.21
CA PHE A 5 2.28 -12.50 3.83
C PHE A 5 3.30 -11.50 4.36
N TYR A 6 3.29 -10.31 3.78
CA TYR A 6 4.23 -9.25 4.11
C TYR A 6 3.46 -7.95 4.38
N GLY A 7 3.59 -7.45 5.60
CA GLY A 7 3.02 -6.16 6.01
C GLY A 7 4.02 -5.03 5.76
N TYR A 8 3.62 -4.04 4.98
CA TYR A 8 4.41 -2.85 4.68
C TYR A 8 3.76 -1.63 5.34
N ARG A 9 4.55 -0.88 6.13
CA ARG A 9 4.17 0.44 6.66
C ARG A 9 4.73 1.52 5.73
N CYS A 10 3.89 2.27 5.07
CA CYS A 10 4.34 3.30 4.14
C CYS A 10 4.62 4.62 4.90
N ILE A 11 5.75 5.26 4.58
CA ILE A 11 6.14 6.57 5.10
C ILE A 11 5.32 7.67 4.42
N ASN A 12 5.05 7.49 3.13
CA ASN A 12 4.18 8.33 2.31
C ASN A 12 3.34 7.44 1.39
N ARG A 13 2.21 7.97 0.90
CA ARG A 13 1.32 7.21 0.02
C ARG A 13 2.04 6.87 -1.28
N ASN A 14 1.88 5.64 -1.76
CA ASN A 14 2.51 5.13 -2.98
C ASN A 14 4.04 5.27 -3.06
N GLY A 15 4.72 5.54 -1.95
CA GLY A 15 6.15 5.79 -1.94
C GLY A 15 6.91 4.85 -1.03
N SER A 16 7.89 5.39 -0.33
CA SER A 16 8.80 4.64 0.51
C SER A 16 8.07 3.98 1.67
N HIS A 17 8.56 2.81 2.08
CA HIS A 17 8.03 2.05 3.19
C HIS A 17 9.15 1.58 4.11
N TYR A 18 8.80 1.28 5.36
CA TYR A 18 9.67 0.55 6.28
C TYR A 18 9.92 -0.88 5.78
N PRO A 19 10.91 -1.60 6.36
CA PRO A 19 11.07 -3.02 6.12
C PRO A 19 9.77 -3.79 6.39
N ALA A 20 9.54 -4.80 5.56
CA ALA A 20 8.35 -5.65 5.65
C ALA A 20 8.36 -6.49 6.93
N ASP A 21 7.21 -6.61 7.58
CA ASP A 21 7.04 -7.58 8.65
C ASP A 21 6.40 -8.86 8.10
N PRO A 22 6.95 -10.05 8.40
CA PRO A 22 6.36 -11.30 8.01
C PRO A 22 5.08 -11.58 8.81
N LEU A 23 4.03 -12.01 8.12
CA LEU A 23 2.73 -12.37 8.69
C LEU A 23 2.34 -13.77 8.17
N HIS A 24 1.87 -14.66 9.05
CA HIS A 24 1.73 -16.09 8.74
C HIS A 24 0.27 -16.54 8.59
N ASN A 25 -0.68 -15.75 9.09
CA ASN A 25 -2.09 -16.10 9.12
C ASN A 25 -2.98 -14.85 9.18
N GLU A 26 -4.29 -15.06 9.05
CA GLU A 26 -5.28 -13.99 9.04
C GLU A 26 -5.38 -13.24 10.38
N ASP A 27 -5.13 -13.90 11.50
CA ASP A 27 -5.21 -13.26 12.83
C ASP A 27 -4.04 -12.30 13.04
N GLU A 28 -2.83 -12.67 12.60
CA GLU A 28 -1.67 -11.77 12.56
C GLU A 28 -1.95 -10.56 11.67
N ILE A 29 -2.59 -10.75 10.51
CA ILE A 29 -2.98 -9.65 9.61
C ILE A 29 -3.96 -8.69 10.33
N LYS A 30 -4.99 -9.21 11.01
CA LYS A 30 -5.95 -8.38 11.74
C LYS A 30 -5.28 -7.55 12.81
N VAL A 31 -4.48 -8.19 13.67
CA VAL A 31 -3.74 -7.52 14.75
C VAL A 31 -2.79 -6.47 14.18
N TYR A 32 -2.13 -6.79 13.07
CA TYR A 32 -1.22 -5.87 12.39
C TYR A 32 -1.96 -4.62 11.87
N LEU A 33 -3.10 -4.80 11.20
CA LEU A 33 -3.92 -3.70 10.70
C LEU A 33 -4.42 -2.82 11.84
N GLU A 34 -5.04 -3.38 12.88
CA GLU A 34 -5.54 -2.63 14.05
C GLU A 34 -4.44 -1.77 14.70
N LYS A 35 -3.23 -2.31 14.80
CA LYS A 35 -2.09 -1.62 15.42
C LYS A 35 -1.55 -0.46 14.59
N HIS A 36 -1.68 -0.52 13.26
CA HIS A 36 -0.91 0.32 12.35
C HIS A 36 -1.74 1.19 11.39
N MET A 37 -2.96 0.80 11.02
CA MET A 37 -3.74 1.46 9.96
C MET A 37 -4.03 2.95 10.23
N PHE A 38 -4.16 3.36 11.49
CA PHE A 38 -4.37 4.77 11.87
C PHE A 38 -3.08 5.54 12.17
N LYS A 39 -1.92 4.86 12.19
CA LYS A 39 -0.62 5.46 12.52
C LYS A 39 0.19 5.83 11.30
N TYR A 40 -0.05 5.15 10.19
CA TYR A 40 0.66 5.34 8.94
C TYR A 40 -0.31 5.83 7.87
N PRO A 41 0.14 6.69 6.95
CA PRO A 41 -0.69 7.18 5.86
C PRO A 41 -1.19 6.03 4.97
N GLU A 42 -0.43 4.95 4.90
CA GLU A 42 -0.78 3.77 4.14
C GLU A 42 -0.17 2.49 4.72
N ILE A 43 -0.92 1.40 4.65
CA ILE A 43 -0.46 0.02 4.92
C ILE A 43 -0.77 -0.85 3.70
N LYS A 44 0.17 -1.71 3.32
CA LYS A 44 -0.05 -2.76 2.32
C LYS A 44 0.20 -4.13 2.94
N ILE A 45 -0.69 -5.08 2.70
CA ILE A 45 -0.46 -6.49 2.97
C ILE A 45 -0.30 -7.18 1.63
N CYS A 46 0.87 -7.75 1.38
CA CYS A 46 1.17 -8.46 0.15
C CYS A 46 1.30 -9.96 0.39
N ASN A 47 1.10 -10.74 -0.67
CA ASN A 47 1.47 -12.15 -0.67
C ASN A 47 2.96 -12.34 -0.99
N SER A 48 3.40 -13.60 -1.10
CA SER A 48 4.79 -13.95 -1.42
C SER A 48 5.28 -13.59 -2.83
N LYS A 49 4.40 -13.08 -3.69
CA LYS A 49 4.74 -12.53 -5.01
C LYS A 49 4.72 -11.00 -5.02
N ASP A 50 4.66 -10.37 -3.85
CA ASP A 50 4.48 -8.93 -3.65
C ASP A 50 3.18 -8.38 -4.28
N GLU A 51 2.18 -9.23 -4.53
CA GLU A 51 0.86 -8.78 -4.95
C GLU A 51 0.09 -8.24 -3.74
N VAL A 52 -0.41 -7.01 -3.85
CA VAL A 52 -1.19 -6.36 -2.77
C VAL A 52 -2.54 -7.05 -2.64
N LEU A 53 -2.82 -7.58 -1.44
CA LEU A 53 -4.09 -8.22 -1.11
C LEU A 53 -5.00 -7.30 -0.29
N ILE A 54 -4.41 -6.51 0.60
CA ILE A 54 -5.13 -5.54 1.43
C ILE A 54 -4.33 -4.26 1.39
N ARG A 55 -5.03 -3.15 1.18
CA ARG A 55 -4.46 -1.82 1.30
C ARG A 55 -5.32 -0.99 2.24
N THR A 56 -4.67 -0.22 3.11
CA THR A 56 -5.36 0.81 3.88
C THR A 56 -4.76 2.16 3.58
N ILE A 57 -5.59 3.18 3.38
CA ILE A 57 -5.18 4.58 3.23
C ILE A 57 -5.89 5.39 4.31
N ASP A 58 -5.13 6.16 5.08
CA ASP A 58 -5.62 6.96 6.21
C ASP A 58 -6.55 6.20 7.17
N GLY A 59 -6.21 4.95 7.50
CA GLY A 59 -7.02 4.12 8.39
C GLY A 59 -8.30 3.57 7.78
N ARG A 60 -8.49 3.64 6.46
CA ARG A 60 -9.60 2.99 5.76
C ARG A 60 -9.10 1.85 4.88
N ILE A 61 -9.70 0.67 5.00
CA ILE A 61 -9.47 -0.44 4.06
C ILE A 61 -10.06 -0.07 2.70
N ILE A 62 -9.25 -0.23 1.65
CA ILE A 62 -9.59 0.09 0.27
C ILE A 62 -9.96 -1.19 -0.45
N SER A 63 -11.07 -1.17 -1.19
CA SER A 63 -11.46 -2.30 -2.04
C SER A 63 -10.54 -2.43 -3.26
N PRO A 64 -10.45 -3.62 -3.91
CA PRO A 64 -9.62 -3.77 -5.11
C PRO A 64 -9.96 -2.80 -6.24
N GLU A 65 -11.24 -2.49 -6.43
CA GLU A 65 -11.70 -1.53 -7.45
C GLU A 65 -11.22 -0.11 -7.13
N GLU A 66 -11.34 0.31 -5.88
CA GLU A 66 -10.83 1.61 -5.42
C GLU A 66 -9.30 1.68 -5.47
N ASP A 67 -8.61 0.56 -5.25
CA ASP A 67 -7.15 0.49 -5.36
C ASP A 67 -6.69 0.66 -6.81
N GLU A 68 -7.36 0.01 -7.75
CA GLU A 68 -7.11 0.18 -9.18
C GLU A 68 -7.37 1.62 -9.62
N GLU A 69 -8.50 2.19 -9.22
CA GLU A 69 -8.83 3.59 -9.51
C GLU A 69 -7.76 4.54 -8.94
N TYR A 70 -7.38 4.36 -7.68
CA TYR A 70 -6.36 5.19 -7.04
C TYR A 70 -5.00 5.10 -7.75
N ASN A 71 -4.59 3.89 -8.15
CA ASN A 71 -3.35 3.67 -8.88
C ASN A 71 -3.40 4.29 -10.29
N ASN A 72 -4.55 4.26 -10.96
CA ASN A 72 -4.75 4.90 -12.26
C ASN A 72 -4.72 6.42 -12.15
N GLN A 73 -5.39 7.00 -11.15
CA GLN A 73 -5.34 8.44 -10.88
C GLN A 73 -3.91 8.90 -10.59
N TRP A 74 -3.15 8.16 -9.77
CA TRP A 74 -1.76 8.48 -9.47
C TRP A 74 -0.87 8.42 -10.73
N LYS A 75 -1.00 7.38 -11.55
CA LYS A 75 -0.26 7.28 -12.83
C LYS A 75 -0.57 8.45 -13.76
N ASN A 76 -1.85 8.81 -13.90
CA ASN A 76 -2.27 9.94 -14.72
C ASN A 76 -1.69 11.27 -14.21
N TYR A 77 -1.67 11.46 -12.88
CA TYR A 77 -1.04 12.63 -12.27
C TYR A 77 0.47 12.67 -12.53
N GLN A 78 1.17 11.55 -12.36
CA GLN A 78 2.61 11.45 -12.67
C GLN A 78 2.89 11.78 -14.15
N GLN A 79 2.05 11.27 -15.07
CA GLN A 79 2.17 11.57 -16.49
C GLN A 79 1.88 13.04 -16.80
N TYR A 80 0.86 13.65 -16.17
CA TYR A 80 0.57 15.06 -16.29
C TYR A 80 1.74 15.92 -15.79
N MET A 81 2.28 15.60 -14.61
CA MET A 81 3.44 16.30 -14.05
C MET A 81 4.64 16.20 -14.97
N LYS A 82 4.88 15.00 -15.52
CA LYS A 82 5.93 14.75 -16.50
C LYS A 82 5.75 15.64 -17.75
N GLN A 83 4.58 15.64 -18.36
CA GLN A 83 4.31 16.40 -19.59
C GLN A 83 4.33 17.93 -19.43
N ASN A 84 4.03 18.45 -18.24
CA ASN A 84 3.84 19.90 -18.04
C ASN A 84 4.96 20.55 -17.21
N PHE A 85 5.81 19.74 -16.56
CA PHE A 85 6.83 20.24 -15.64
C PHE A 85 8.19 19.51 -15.76
N GLU A 86 8.42 18.68 -16.80
CA GLU A 86 9.74 18.05 -17.05
C GLU A 86 10.88 19.03 -17.33
N ASP A 87 10.58 20.27 -17.72
CA ASP A 87 11.58 21.30 -18.03
C ASP A 87 12.00 22.17 -16.81
N ILE A 88 11.60 21.81 -15.58
CA ILE A 88 11.99 22.52 -14.35
C ILE A 88 12.95 21.65 -13.51
N VAL A 89 14.08 21.23 -14.08
CA VAL A 89 15.28 20.80 -13.34
C VAL A 89 16.54 21.23 -14.08
#